data_AF-A0A9P8I5H6-F1
#
_entry.id   AF-A0A9P8I5H6-F1
#
_cell.length_a   1.000
_cell.length_b   1.000
_cell.length_c   1.000
_cell.angle_alpha   90.00
_cell.angle_beta   90.00
_cell.angle_gamma   90.00
#
_symmetry.space_group_name_H-M   'P 1'
#
loop_
_entity.id
_entity.type
_entity.pdbx_description
1 polymer ?
#
loop_
_entity_poly.entity_id
_entity_poly.type
_entity_poly.pdbx_seq_one_letter_code
_entity_poly.pdbx_strand_id
1 'polypeptide(L)'
;MLPPQGHRLINSPLPPYRRRIKSRLLQSPGLATLDLFMSKGAESPLFLERMHKFNIDVIHILRSGEVCAPIRCRTKDKFDTAISSEVPPNRISTFILAKDLSHIMIETLGTRFNLAPEYFALHLRGIQPFQTGEWRPLMFPELDLLPSYYLKAPFYSVEIYRSYYFPGGLPEIIELRRSETNLPRGAYVAEGLENGAVQERASVYQTKLGDIDFGIILTDRLLKEERPIAGVDTILHFEDQDPDKNLSPTPSNQRDQPTYKNKQLSCRKEVVGWLQKLSVTESAALFHQAEPLAVCPLVRVSAAQSSLFLFEARNNLNRIFNKQHDHKFPDDPKFCLHITRRLHKHLYIYRQHLEQNIQVIAAKSVDGTNEPAITQDIVFLRQEMDSLLRRVEEDVKFLAFNMSIHQAELVNYLTKIAILFIPVSTIAAVFAIPGPGLRFAIFGAVTGSVIAILCFCMFVWNPVHWQKVVKLKLKKMK
;
A
#
# COMPACT_ATOMS: atom_id res chain seq x y z
N MET A 1 -0.13 -52.40 -7.06
CA MET A 1 0.00 -51.17 -6.24
C MET A 1 1.33 -51.21 -5.53
N LEU A 2 2.30 -50.43 -5.98
CA LEU A 2 3.59 -50.29 -5.31
C LEU A 2 3.44 -49.27 -4.16
N PRO A 3 4.12 -49.46 -3.02
CA PRO A 3 4.04 -48.54 -1.90
C PRO A 3 4.71 -47.20 -2.26
N PRO A 4 4.27 -46.08 -1.66
CA PRO A 4 4.91 -44.79 -1.89
C PRO A 4 6.33 -44.86 -1.35
N GLN A 5 7.30 -44.60 -2.22
CA GLN A 5 8.69 -44.45 -1.82
C GLN A 5 8.79 -43.24 -0.89
N GLY A 6 8.91 -43.49 0.41
CA GLY A 6 9.32 -42.49 1.37
C GLY A 6 10.68 -41.96 0.96
N HIS A 7 10.73 -40.72 0.50
CA HIS A 7 11.97 -39.98 0.34
C HIS A 7 12.70 -39.98 1.69
N ARG A 8 13.72 -40.83 1.82
CA ARG A 8 14.76 -40.67 2.83
C ARG A 8 15.39 -39.31 2.59
N LEU A 9 15.03 -38.31 3.39
CA LEU A 9 15.78 -37.08 3.52
C LEU A 9 17.16 -37.46 4.08
N ILE A 10 18.09 -37.68 3.16
CA ILE A 10 19.51 -37.87 3.44
C ILE A 10 19.95 -36.69 4.31
N ASN A 11 20.68 -36.97 5.39
CA ASN A 11 21.35 -36.01 6.26
C ASN A 11 22.43 -35.23 5.47
N SER A 12 22.04 -34.46 4.47
CA SER A 12 22.92 -33.52 3.80
C SER A 12 23.28 -32.43 4.82
N PRO A 13 24.57 -32.15 5.03
CA PRO A 13 24.98 -31.12 5.97
C PRO A 13 24.33 -29.78 5.57
N LEU A 14 23.76 -29.08 6.56
CA LEU A 14 23.07 -27.81 6.31
C LEU A 14 23.99 -26.84 5.53
N PRO A 15 23.45 -26.02 4.63
CA PRO A 15 24.22 -24.97 3.97
C PRO A 15 24.89 -24.00 4.98
N PRO A 16 26.06 -23.42 4.65
CA PRO A 16 26.84 -22.60 5.58
C PRO A 16 26.07 -21.46 6.25
N TYR A 17 25.30 -20.68 5.49
CA TYR A 17 24.55 -19.55 6.04
C TYR A 17 23.40 -20.03 6.93
N ARG A 18 22.72 -21.11 6.54
CA ARG A 18 21.72 -21.76 7.38
C ARG A 18 22.27 -22.27 8.72
N ARG A 19 23.51 -22.77 8.77
CA ARG A 19 24.16 -23.11 10.06
C ARG A 19 24.34 -21.88 10.94
N ARG A 20 24.76 -20.75 10.35
CA ARG A 20 24.92 -19.46 11.06
C ARG A 20 23.60 -18.93 11.61
N ILE A 21 22.49 -19.10 10.88
CA ILE A 21 21.15 -18.74 11.36
C ILE A 21 20.83 -19.58 12.60
N LYS A 22 20.96 -20.91 12.50
CA LYS A 22 20.63 -21.83 13.60
C LYS A 22 21.45 -21.59 14.86
N SER A 23 22.75 -21.31 14.74
CA SER A 23 23.60 -21.06 15.90
C SER A 23 23.24 -19.78 16.66
N ARG A 24 22.52 -18.85 16.02
CA ARG A 24 22.13 -17.55 16.60
C ARG A 24 20.66 -17.49 17.03
N LEU A 25 19.87 -18.55 16.81
CA LEU A 25 18.44 -18.57 17.16
C LEU A 25 18.17 -18.27 18.64
N LEU A 26 19.02 -18.78 19.54
CA LEU A 26 18.89 -18.54 20.99
C LEU A 26 19.18 -17.09 21.38
N GLN A 27 19.99 -16.37 20.60
CA GLN A 27 20.43 -15.00 20.88
C GLN A 27 19.52 -13.95 20.25
N SER A 28 18.81 -14.31 19.17
CA SER A 28 17.97 -13.39 18.42
C SER A 28 16.67 -14.11 18.03
N PRO A 29 15.61 -13.99 18.85
CA PRO A 29 14.31 -14.63 18.59
C PRO A 29 13.71 -14.25 17.23
N GLY A 30 14.04 -13.05 16.72
CA GLY A 30 13.63 -12.60 15.39
C GLY A 30 14.09 -13.53 14.25
N LEU A 31 15.18 -14.29 14.46
CA LEU A 31 15.69 -15.25 13.48
C LEU A 31 14.82 -16.50 13.34
N ALA A 32 13.90 -16.77 14.28
CA ALA A 32 12.96 -17.89 14.17
C ALA A 32 12.12 -17.80 12.88
N THR A 33 11.71 -16.60 12.49
CA THR A 33 11.00 -16.31 11.23
C THR A 33 11.83 -16.74 10.02
N LEU A 34 13.13 -16.42 10.03
CA LEU A 34 14.04 -16.75 8.94
C LEU A 34 14.36 -18.25 8.89
N ASP A 35 14.62 -18.89 10.04
CA ASP A 35 14.84 -20.35 10.07
C ASP A 35 13.58 -21.11 9.63
N LEU A 36 12.39 -20.66 10.04
CA LEU A 36 11.12 -21.24 9.60
C LEU A 36 10.93 -21.10 8.09
N PHE A 37 11.22 -19.92 7.53
CA PHE A 37 11.22 -19.70 6.08
C PHE A 37 12.18 -20.65 5.37
N MET A 38 13.40 -20.83 5.91
CA MET A 38 14.47 -21.66 5.34
C MET A 38 14.29 -23.18 5.55
N SER A 39 13.33 -23.61 6.39
CA SER A 39 13.23 -25.00 6.85
C SER A 39 12.08 -25.82 6.29
N LYS A 40 11.02 -25.19 5.76
CA LYS A 40 9.84 -25.93 5.31
C LYS A 40 10.01 -26.61 3.95
N GLY A 41 9.76 -27.92 3.93
CA GLY A 41 9.64 -28.79 2.76
C GLY A 41 8.23 -29.33 2.52
N ALA A 42 7.20 -28.75 3.14
CA ALA A 42 5.82 -29.24 3.11
C ALA A 42 4.81 -28.13 2.74
N GLU A 43 5.10 -27.41 1.65
CA GLU A 43 4.18 -26.42 1.10
C GLU A 43 3.78 -26.79 -0.33
N SER A 44 2.72 -26.15 -0.84
CA SER A 44 2.20 -26.35 -2.20
C SER A 44 3.33 -26.38 -3.25
N PRO A 45 3.24 -27.22 -4.30
CA PRO A 45 4.22 -27.27 -5.39
C PRO A 45 4.56 -25.89 -5.97
N LEU A 46 3.58 -24.99 -6.05
CA LEU A 46 3.76 -23.60 -6.51
C LEU A 46 4.63 -22.76 -5.57
N PHE A 47 4.55 -23.00 -4.26
CA PHE A 47 5.42 -22.34 -3.29
C PHE A 47 6.86 -22.84 -3.45
N LEU A 48 7.04 -24.16 -3.53
CA LEU A 48 8.37 -24.77 -3.73
C LEU A 48 9.05 -24.24 -5.00
N GLU A 49 8.33 -24.16 -6.12
CA GLU A 49 8.85 -23.59 -7.36
C GLU A 49 9.38 -22.16 -7.16
N ARG A 50 8.65 -21.32 -6.40
CA ARG A 50 9.08 -19.94 -6.11
C ARG A 50 10.27 -19.87 -5.16
N MET A 51 10.36 -20.79 -4.21
CA MET A 51 11.51 -20.88 -3.29
C MET A 51 12.81 -21.28 -3.99
N HIS A 52 12.73 -21.77 -5.24
CA HIS A 52 13.87 -22.04 -6.11
C HIS A 52 14.13 -20.94 -7.15
N LYS A 53 13.25 -19.92 -7.27
CA LYS A 53 13.48 -18.83 -8.21
C LYS A 53 14.66 -17.98 -7.78
N PHE A 54 15.51 -17.66 -8.74
CA PHE A 54 16.63 -16.75 -8.56
C PHE A 54 16.34 -15.50 -9.40
N ASN A 55 16.13 -14.36 -8.76
CA ASN A 55 15.69 -13.14 -9.43
C ASN A 55 16.39 -11.92 -8.85
N ILE A 56 17.59 -11.67 -9.37
CA ILE A 56 18.44 -10.57 -8.97
C ILE A 56 18.76 -9.73 -10.18
N ASP A 57 18.69 -8.41 -10.05
CA ASP A 57 19.36 -7.50 -10.98
C ASP A 57 20.65 -7.00 -10.37
N VAL A 58 21.69 -6.97 -11.18
CA VAL A 58 22.98 -6.40 -10.82
C VAL A 58 23.20 -5.13 -11.64
N ILE A 59 23.46 -4.02 -10.97
CA ILE A 59 23.72 -2.72 -11.60
C ILE A 59 25.10 -2.27 -11.14
N HIS A 60 25.99 -2.01 -12.09
CA HIS A 60 27.34 -1.55 -11.77
C HIS A 60 27.44 -0.04 -11.94
N ILE A 61 28.29 0.57 -11.13
CA ILE A 61 28.71 1.96 -11.30
C ILE A 61 30.21 1.96 -11.56
N LEU A 62 30.59 2.63 -12.63
CA LEU A 62 31.97 2.74 -13.08
C LEU A 62 32.66 3.92 -12.39
N ARG A 63 34.00 3.93 -12.40
CA ARG A 63 34.80 5.05 -11.87
C ARG A 63 34.51 6.38 -12.58
N SER A 64 33.97 6.34 -13.80
CA SER A 64 33.46 7.51 -14.52
C SER A 64 32.17 8.09 -13.91
N GLY A 65 31.55 7.41 -12.94
CA GLY A 65 30.21 7.69 -12.41
C GLY A 65 29.07 7.28 -13.37
N GLU A 66 29.37 6.56 -14.44
CA GLU A 66 28.35 5.99 -15.31
C GLU A 66 27.63 4.83 -14.63
N VAL A 67 26.30 4.85 -14.64
CA VAL A 67 25.44 3.77 -14.15
C VAL A 67 25.13 2.81 -15.30
N CYS A 68 25.63 1.58 -15.22
CA CYS A 68 25.41 0.58 -16.26
C CYS A 68 23.95 0.09 -16.32
N ALA A 69 23.57 -0.47 -17.47
CA ALA A 69 22.27 -1.12 -17.62
C ALA A 69 22.12 -2.34 -16.67
N PRO A 70 20.92 -2.62 -16.13
CA PRO A 70 20.71 -3.74 -15.22
C PRO A 70 20.95 -5.12 -15.86
N ILE A 71 21.80 -5.92 -15.23
CA ILE A 71 22.07 -7.31 -15.61
C ILE A 71 21.09 -8.23 -14.88
N ARG A 72 20.08 -8.73 -15.60
CA ARG A 72 19.08 -9.66 -15.06
C ARG A 72 19.67 -11.05 -14.84
N CYS A 73 19.81 -11.46 -13.59
CA CYS A 73 20.34 -12.75 -13.15
C CYS A 73 19.19 -13.68 -12.75
N ARG A 74 18.96 -14.72 -13.57
CA ARG A 74 17.92 -15.75 -13.36
C ARG A 74 18.44 -17.05 -12.73
N THR A 75 19.76 -17.16 -12.61
CA THR A 75 20.46 -18.31 -12.05
C THR A 75 21.62 -17.81 -11.19
N LYS A 76 22.07 -18.66 -10.27
CA LYS A 76 23.24 -18.37 -9.43
C LYS A 76 24.49 -18.16 -10.27
N ASP A 77 24.74 -18.98 -11.28
CA ASP A 77 25.95 -18.90 -12.11
C ASP A 77 26.05 -17.56 -12.87
N LYS A 78 24.92 -17.08 -13.41
CA LYS A 78 24.86 -15.78 -14.08
C LYS A 78 25.12 -14.64 -13.10
N PHE A 79 24.62 -14.77 -11.87
CA PHE A 79 24.90 -13.81 -10.80
C PHE A 79 26.38 -13.82 -10.41
N ASP A 80 26.97 -15.00 -10.19
CA ASP A 80 28.39 -15.16 -9.84
C ASP A 80 29.30 -14.57 -10.93
N THR A 81 28.93 -14.72 -12.20
CA THR A 81 29.61 -14.09 -13.33
C THR A 81 29.46 -12.56 -13.29
N ALA A 82 28.25 -12.05 -13.06
CA ALA A 82 27.98 -10.61 -13.03
C ALA A 82 28.70 -9.89 -11.85
N ILE A 83 28.85 -10.55 -10.70
CA ILE A 83 29.52 -9.95 -9.54
C ILE A 83 31.04 -10.16 -9.53
N SER A 84 31.59 -10.92 -10.49
CA SER A 84 33.03 -11.12 -10.62
C SER A 84 33.76 -9.76 -10.65
N SER A 85 34.93 -9.68 -10.03
CA SER A 85 35.75 -8.47 -9.98
C SER A 85 36.26 -8.03 -11.36
N GLU A 86 36.23 -8.93 -12.35
CA GLU A 86 36.73 -8.69 -13.70
C GLU A 86 35.70 -8.00 -14.61
N VAL A 87 34.42 -7.92 -14.21
CA VAL A 87 33.33 -7.43 -15.07
C VAL A 87 32.38 -6.49 -14.32
N PRO A 88 32.11 -5.27 -14.84
CA PRO A 88 32.87 -4.55 -15.85
C PRO A 88 34.20 -4.02 -15.29
N PRO A 89 35.22 -3.81 -16.15
CA PRO A 89 36.46 -3.15 -15.73
C PRO A 89 36.17 -1.73 -15.21
N ASN A 90 36.98 -1.25 -14.27
CA ASN A 90 36.84 0.06 -13.63
C ASN A 90 35.56 0.25 -12.77
N ARG A 91 34.91 -0.82 -12.36
CA ARG A 91 33.80 -0.80 -11.41
C ARG A 91 34.25 -0.28 -10.04
N ILE A 92 33.53 0.70 -9.51
CA ILE A 92 33.74 1.21 -8.14
C ILE A 92 32.70 0.67 -7.16
N SER A 93 31.49 0.40 -7.63
CA SER A 93 30.42 -0.11 -6.79
C SER A 93 29.38 -0.90 -7.56
N THR A 94 28.54 -1.63 -6.82
CA THR A 94 27.50 -2.50 -7.38
C THR A 94 26.23 -2.46 -6.54
N PHE A 95 25.10 -2.27 -7.19
CA PHE A 95 23.78 -2.53 -6.61
C PHE A 95 23.29 -3.93 -6.97
N ILE A 96 22.76 -4.62 -5.97
CA ILE A 96 22.15 -5.95 -6.10
C ILE A 96 20.69 -5.80 -5.70
N LEU A 97 19.78 -5.84 -6.68
CA LEU A 97 18.34 -5.74 -6.44
C LEU A 97 17.70 -7.12 -6.50
N ALA A 98 17.44 -7.69 -5.32
CA ALA A 98 16.71 -8.94 -5.16
C ALA A 98 15.19 -8.69 -5.19
N LYS A 99 14.48 -9.37 -6.07
CA LYS A 99 13.01 -9.31 -6.17
C LYS A 99 12.39 -10.61 -5.67
N ASP A 100 11.62 -10.51 -4.60
CA ASP A 100 11.23 -11.62 -3.73
C ASP A 100 12.47 -12.35 -3.16
N LEU A 101 12.32 -12.97 -1.99
CA LEU A 101 13.39 -13.78 -1.41
C LEU A 101 13.16 -15.25 -1.70
N SER A 102 14.24 -15.98 -1.97
CA SER A 102 14.20 -17.44 -2.10
C SER A 102 15.30 -18.05 -1.25
N HIS A 103 15.25 -19.37 -0.99
CA HIS A 103 16.29 -20.04 -0.19
C HIS A 103 17.67 -19.87 -0.81
N ILE A 104 17.74 -20.05 -2.14
CA ILE A 104 18.99 -19.98 -2.89
C ILE A 104 19.52 -18.54 -2.86
N MET A 105 18.66 -17.53 -2.95
CA MET A 105 19.08 -16.13 -2.87
C MET A 105 19.58 -15.76 -1.48
N ILE A 106 18.87 -16.15 -0.41
CA ILE A 106 19.30 -15.89 0.98
C ILE A 106 20.64 -16.55 1.25
N GLU A 107 20.80 -17.82 0.87
CA GLU A 107 22.06 -18.54 1.05
C GLU A 107 23.19 -17.88 0.25
N THR A 108 22.96 -17.60 -1.04
CA THR A 108 23.97 -17.01 -1.92
C THR A 108 24.43 -15.64 -1.43
N LEU A 109 23.48 -14.73 -1.17
CA LEU A 109 23.80 -13.37 -0.72
C LEU A 109 24.37 -13.38 0.70
N GLY A 110 23.76 -14.15 1.59
CA GLY A 110 24.17 -14.26 2.99
C GLY A 110 25.58 -14.81 3.15
N THR A 111 25.94 -15.86 2.41
CA THR A 111 27.30 -16.42 2.43
C THR A 111 28.29 -15.49 1.73
N ARG A 112 27.98 -15.03 0.51
CA ARG A 112 28.94 -14.27 -0.33
C ARG A 112 29.36 -12.95 0.29
N PHE A 113 28.41 -12.24 0.91
CA PHE A 113 28.65 -10.90 1.47
C PHE A 113 28.63 -10.91 3.01
N ASN A 114 28.60 -12.09 3.63
CA ASN A 114 28.58 -12.27 5.08
C ASN A 114 27.45 -11.51 5.80
N LEU A 115 26.30 -11.32 5.14
CA LEU A 115 25.21 -10.46 5.62
C LEU A 115 24.69 -10.88 6.99
N ALA A 116 24.29 -9.93 7.83
CA ALA A 116 23.62 -10.23 9.09
C ALA A 116 22.27 -10.96 8.83
N PRO A 117 22.02 -12.15 9.42
CA PRO A 117 20.73 -12.84 9.33
C PRO A 117 19.51 -11.97 9.63
N GLU A 118 19.66 -11.01 10.54
CA GLU A 118 18.63 -10.06 10.94
C GLU A 118 18.11 -9.20 9.77
N TYR A 119 18.93 -8.97 8.75
CA TYR A 119 18.54 -8.27 7.52
C TYR A 119 17.41 -8.99 6.79
N PHE A 120 17.56 -10.30 6.57
CA PHE A 120 16.54 -11.11 5.93
C PHE A 120 15.35 -11.34 6.87
N ALA A 121 15.61 -11.57 8.16
CA ALA A 121 14.55 -11.78 9.14
C ALA A 121 13.62 -10.56 9.25
N LEU A 122 14.18 -9.34 9.22
CA LEU A 122 13.40 -8.11 9.22
C LEU A 122 12.55 -7.98 7.94
N HIS A 123 13.11 -8.28 6.77
CA HIS A 123 12.36 -8.26 5.51
C HIS A 123 11.23 -9.31 5.51
N LEU A 124 11.43 -10.47 6.14
CA LEU A 124 10.46 -11.57 6.26
C LEU A 124 9.47 -11.43 7.42
N ARG A 125 9.49 -10.33 8.17
CA ARG A 125 8.67 -10.17 9.38
C ARG A 125 7.17 -10.40 9.09
N GLY A 126 6.48 -11.12 9.98
CA GLY A 126 5.06 -11.43 9.79
C GLY A 126 4.79 -12.65 8.90
N ILE A 127 5.78 -13.50 8.66
CA ILE A 127 5.59 -14.75 7.91
C ILE A 127 4.78 -15.80 8.65
N GLN A 128 4.80 -15.76 9.97
CA GLN A 128 4.16 -16.77 10.82
C GLN A 128 2.65 -16.86 10.54
N PRO A 129 1.84 -15.76 10.57
CA PRO A 129 0.42 -15.82 10.19
C PRO A 129 0.15 -16.32 8.77
N PHE A 130 1.05 -16.01 7.83
CA PHE A 130 0.93 -16.50 6.45
C PHE A 130 1.16 -18.01 6.36
N GLN A 131 2.13 -18.51 7.13
CA GLN A 131 2.52 -19.92 7.16
C GLN A 131 1.62 -20.81 8.02
N THR A 132 0.91 -20.26 9.01
CA THR A 132 -0.05 -20.99 9.84
C THR A 132 -1.47 -20.95 9.26
N GLY A 133 -1.72 -20.11 8.25
CA GLY A 133 -3.06 -19.89 7.69
C GLY A 133 -3.97 -19.04 8.57
N GLU A 134 -3.52 -18.66 9.76
CA GLU A 134 -4.23 -17.81 10.72
C GLU A 134 -3.97 -16.33 10.42
N TRP A 135 -4.35 -15.90 9.23
CA TRP A 135 -4.17 -14.50 8.88
C TRP A 135 -5.14 -13.61 9.67
N ARG A 136 -4.59 -12.58 10.31
CA ARG A 136 -5.33 -11.45 10.83
C ARG A 136 -4.83 -10.18 10.15
N PRO A 137 -5.70 -9.18 9.88
CA PRO A 137 -5.25 -7.85 9.53
C PRO A 137 -4.29 -7.39 10.63
N LEU A 138 -3.07 -7.00 10.26
CA LEU A 138 -2.08 -6.52 11.22
C LEU A 138 -2.65 -5.29 11.92
N MET A 139 -3.10 -5.46 13.16
CA MET A 139 -3.13 -4.37 14.13
C MET A 139 -1.69 -4.25 14.63
N PHE A 140 -1.00 -3.21 14.15
CA PHE A 140 0.31 -2.70 14.55
C PHE A 140 1.34 -3.71 15.07
N PRO A 141 2.42 -3.98 14.32
CA PRO A 141 3.44 -4.89 14.82
C PRO A 141 4.36 -4.16 15.83
N GLU A 142 4.19 -4.45 17.12
CA GLU A 142 5.16 -4.07 18.17
C GLU A 142 6.56 -4.60 17.78
N LEU A 143 7.49 -3.68 17.59
CA LEU A 143 8.90 -3.98 17.32
C LEU A 143 9.56 -4.38 18.64
N ASP A 144 9.46 -5.65 19.03
CA ASP A 144 10.18 -6.20 20.20
C ASP A 144 11.70 -6.36 19.99
N LEU A 145 12.22 -5.95 18.84
CA LEU A 145 13.66 -5.93 18.59
C LEU A 145 14.21 -4.58 19.07
N LEU A 146 15.04 -4.64 20.12
CA LEU A 146 15.64 -3.49 20.80
C LEU A 146 16.10 -2.41 19.79
N PRO A 147 15.55 -1.19 19.84
CA PRO A 147 15.92 -0.09 18.96
C PRO A 147 17.44 0.13 18.86
N SER A 148 18.17 -0.09 19.95
CA SER A 148 19.63 0.08 20.03
C SER A 148 20.45 -0.82 19.09
N TYR A 149 19.99 -2.05 18.81
CA TYR A 149 20.67 -2.92 17.83
C TYR A 149 20.48 -2.41 16.41
N TYR A 150 19.26 -1.98 16.09
CA TYR A 150 18.93 -1.45 14.76
C TYR A 150 19.65 -0.15 14.46
N LEU A 151 19.81 0.73 15.44
CA LEU A 151 20.59 1.96 15.29
C LEU A 151 22.04 1.68 14.89
N LYS A 152 22.61 0.52 15.23
CA LYS A 152 23.99 0.17 14.87
C LYS A 152 24.09 -0.81 13.70
N ALA A 153 22.97 -1.30 13.17
CA ALA A 153 22.96 -2.30 12.11
C ALA A 153 23.39 -1.71 10.74
N PRO A 154 24.14 -2.44 9.90
CA PRO A 154 24.57 -1.97 8.56
C PRO A 154 23.44 -2.02 7.51
N PHE A 155 22.18 -2.12 7.96
CA PHE A 155 21.02 -2.31 7.09
C PHE A 155 19.78 -1.63 7.65
N TYR A 156 18.82 -1.44 6.75
CA TYR A 156 17.60 -0.69 6.97
C TYR A 156 16.45 -1.41 6.29
N SER A 157 15.25 -1.21 6.82
CA SER A 157 14.02 -1.64 6.17
C SER A 157 12.93 -0.63 6.42
N VAL A 158 12.15 -0.34 5.39
CA VAL A 158 10.91 0.42 5.50
C VAL A 158 9.75 -0.45 5.08
N GLU A 159 8.58 -0.13 5.62
CA GLU A 159 7.31 -0.71 5.23
C GLU A 159 6.51 0.38 4.51
N ILE A 160 5.98 0.04 3.33
CA ILE A 160 5.20 0.94 2.48
C ILE A 160 3.87 0.27 2.18
N TYR A 161 2.82 1.07 1.99
CA TYR A 161 1.51 0.57 1.58
C TYR A 161 1.20 1.05 0.18
N ARG A 162 1.07 0.09 -0.74
CA ARG A 162 0.75 0.36 -2.14
C ARG A 162 -0.71 0.05 -2.39
N SER A 163 -1.40 0.97 -3.05
CA SER A 163 -2.80 0.78 -3.45
C SER A 163 -2.91 -0.23 -4.60
N TYR A 164 -3.96 -1.04 -4.60
CA TYR A 164 -4.25 -2.04 -5.62
C TYR A 164 -5.75 -2.15 -5.90
N TYR A 165 -6.08 -2.56 -7.12
CA TYR A 165 -7.44 -2.92 -7.53
C TYR A 165 -7.68 -4.43 -7.39
N PHE A 166 -8.61 -4.78 -6.51
CA PHE A 166 -9.08 -6.14 -6.21
C PHE A 166 -10.61 -6.19 -6.33
N PRO A 167 -11.18 -6.42 -7.52
CA PRO A 167 -12.63 -6.55 -7.70
C PRO A 167 -13.23 -7.67 -6.84
N GLY A 168 -12.49 -8.75 -6.60
CA GLY A 168 -12.89 -9.84 -5.70
C GLY A 168 -12.65 -9.54 -4.22
N GLY A 169 -12.18 -8.35 -3.86
CA GLY A 169 -11.96 -7.91 -2.49
C GLY A 169 -10.93 -8.75 -1.73
N LEU A 170 -11.20 -9.01 -0.44
CA LEU A 170 -10.29 -9.74 0.44
C LEU A 170 -9.96 -11.18 -0.06
N PRO A 171 -10.94 -11.97 -0.57
CA PRO A 171 -10.64 -13.27 -1.19
C PRO A 171 -9.60 -13.21 -2.31
N GLU A 172 -9.70 -12.25 -3.25
CA GLU A 172 -8.73 -12.09 -4.34
C GLU A 172 -7.34 -11.74 -3.81
N ILE A 173 -7.24 -10.88 -2.78
CA ILE A 173 -5.95 -10.61 -2.14
C ILE A 173 -5.33 -11.87 -1.55
N ILE A 174 -6.12 -12.65 -0.83
CA ILE A 174 -5.63 -13.89 -0.20
C ILE A 174 -5.14 -14.86 -1.28
N GLU A 175 -5.87 -14.95 -2.40
CA GLU A 175 -5.49 -15.77 -3.54
C GLU A 175 -4.19 -15.25 -4.19
N LEU A 176 -4.11 -13.98 -4.57
CA LEU A 176 -2.92 -13.36 -5.17
C LEU A 176 -1.70 -13.49 -4.27
N ARG A 177 -1.87 -13.39 -2.96
CA ARG A 177 -0.76 -13.62 -2.02
C ARG A 177 -0.28 -15.07 -2.03
N ARG A 178 -1.16 -16.03 -2.24
CA ARG A 178 -0.79 -17.45 -2.39
C ARG A 178 -0.23 -17.73 -3.79
N SER A 179 -0.71 -17.07 -4.84
CA SER A 179 -0.38 -17.36 -6.24
C SER A 179 0.76 -16.52 -6.84
N GLU A 180 1.05 -15.32 -6.31
CA GLU A 180 2.04 -14.40 -6.90
C GLU A 180 3.33 -14.22 -6.10
N THR A 181 3.27 -14.22 -4.77
CA THR A 181 4.44 -14.01 -3.90
C THR A 181 4.58 -15.12 -2.86
N ASN A 182 5.79 -15.32 -2.35
CA ASN A 182 6.10 -16.19 -1.22
C ASN A 182 6.38 -15.37 0.06
N LEU A 183 6.26 -14.05 -0.02
CA LEU A 183 6.51 -13.13 1.07
C LEU A 183 5.20 -12.74 1.76
N PRO A 184 5.19 -12.69 3.10
CA PRO A 184 4.03 -12.25 3.85
C PRO A 184 3.82 -10.75 3.66
N ARG A 185 2.58 -10.36 3.40
CA ARG A 185 2.22 -8.95 3.23
C ARG A 185 1.00 -8.64 4.05
N GLY A 186 1.06 -7.59 4.87
CA GLY A 186 -0.15 -6.96 5.35
C GLY A 186 -1.00 -6.53 4.16
N ALA A 187 -2.31 -6.61 4.30
CA ALA A 187 -3.22 -6.03 3.33
C ALA A 187 -4.47 -5.56 4.06
N TYR A 188 -5.08 -4.51 3.53
CA TYR A 188 -6.40 -4.11 3.95
C TYR A 188 -7.26 -3.91 2.70
N VAL A 189 -8.51 -4.36 2.80
CA VAL A 189 -9.55 -4.07 1.82
C VAL A 189 -10.65 -3.33 2.56
N ALA A 190 -11.12 -2.25 1.96
CA ALA A 190 -12.33 -1.63 2.46
C ALA A 190 -13.53 -2.48 2.04
N GLU A 191 -14.35 -2.93 2.99
CA GLU A 191 -15.57 -3.68 2.67
C GLU A 191 -16.43 -2.89 1.68
N GLY A 192 -16.83 -3.57 0.59
CA GLY A 192 -17.64 -2.98 -0.47
C GLY A 192 -16.88 -2.12 -1.49
N LEU A 193 -15.54 -2.04 -1.41
CA LEU A 193 -14.71 -1.36 -2.40
C LEU A 193 -13.74 -2.32 -3.07
N GLU A 194 -13.63 -2.17 -4.38
CA GLU A 194 -12.69 -2.91 -5.22
C GLU A 194 -11.24 -2.39 -5.07
N ASN A 195 -10.99 -1.40 -4.20
CA ASN A 195 -9.65 -0.86 -3.92
C ASN A 195 -9.19 -1.30 -2.53
N GLY A 196 -7.94 -1.76 -2.44
CA GLY A 196 -7.27 -2.06 -1.17
C GLY A 196 -5.85 -1.52 -1.19
N ALA A 197 -5.11 -1.71 -0.10
CA ALA A 197 -3.67 -1.53 -0.12
C ALA A 197 -2.97 -2.73 0.48
N VAL A 198 -1.78 -2.98 -0.05
CA VAL A 198 -0.92 -4.09 0.32
C VAL A 198 0.40 -3.51 0.82
N GLN A 199 0.84 -4.04 1.93
CA GLN A 199 2.12 -3.75 2.52
C GLN A 199 3.22 -4.36 1.64
N GLU A 200 4.16 -3.53 1.23
CA GLU A 200 5.41 -3.93 0.59
C GLU A 200 6.57 -3.51 1.49
N ARG A 201 7.71 -4.20 1.35
CA ARG A 201 8.94 -3.88 2.04
C ARG A 201 10.07 -3.60 1.06
N ALA A 202 10.90 -2.64 1.46
CA ALA A 202 12.20 -2.40 0.86
C ALA A 202 13.24 -2.44 1.98
N SER A 203 14.29 -3.24 1.79
CA SER A 203 15.39 -3.34 2.75
C SER A 203 16.73 -3.14 2.07
N VAL A 204 17.58 -2.27 2.59
CA VAL A 204 18.89 -1.96 2.02
C VAL A 204 19.99 -2.36 3.00
N TYR A 205 21.04 -2.98 2.48
CA TYR A 205 22.25 -3.35 3.21
C TYR A 205 23.45 -2.77 2.48
N GLN A 206 24.32 -2.08 3.20
CA GLN A 206 25.59 -1.60 2.65
C GLN A 206 26.74 -2.47 3.14
N THR A 207 27.60 -2.93 2.24
CA THR A 207 28.75 -3.78 2.56
C THR A 207 29.89 -3.57 1.57
N LYS A 208 31.07 -4.09 1.89
CA LYS A 208 32.25 -4.08 1.01
C LYS A 208 32.73 -5.50 0.78
N LEU A 209 33.21 -5.77 -0.43
CA LEU A 209 33.91 -7.02 -0.76
C LEU A 209 35.20 -6.66 -1.52
N GLY A 210 36.33 -6.76 -0.82
CA GLY A 210 37.58 -6.15 -1.29
C GLY A 210 37.44 -4.62 -1.34
N ASP A 211 37.86 -4.03 -2.45
CA ASP A 211 37.82 -2.57 -2.67
C ASP A 211 36.50 -2.07 -3.28
N ILE A 212 35.53 -2.96 -3.48
CA ILE A 212 34.27 -2.64 -4.18
C ILE A 212 33.15 -2.51 -3.16
N ASP A 213 32.41 -1.41 -3.25
CA ASP A 213 31.22 -1.17 -2.45
C ASP A 213 29.98 -1.84 -3.03
N PHE A 214 29.13 -2.40 -2.16
CA PHE A 214 27.91 -3.08 -2.53
C PHE A 214 26.69 -2.53 -1.78
N GLY A 215 25.65 -2.17 -2.54
CA GLY A 215 24.31 -1.87 -2.05
C GLY A 215 23.37 -3.02 -2.37
N ILE A 216 22.99 -3.81 -1.36
CA ILE A 216 22.06 -4.93 -1.55
C ILE A 216 20.66 -4.46 -1.16
N ILE A 217 19.71 -4.58 -2.07
CA ILE A 217 18.35 -4.07 -1.93
C ILE A 217 17.38 -5.24 -2.11
N LEU A 218 16.62 -5.56 -1.06
CA LEU A 218 15.49 -6.49 -1.12
C LEU A 218 14.24 -5.70 -1.41
N THR A 219 13.47 -6.16 -2.40
CA THR A 219 12.18 -5.56 -2.77
C THR A 219 11.12 -6.63 -2.96
N ASP A 220 9.91 -6.29 -2.58
CA ASP A 220 8.73 -7.09 -2.88
C ASP A 220 8.33 -7.01 -4.36
N ARG A 221 7.86 -8.14 -4.91
CA ARG A 221 7.24 -8.19 -6.24
C ARG A 221 5.84 -7.60 -6.24
N LEU A 222 5.43 -6.85 -7.27
CA LEU A 222 4.02 -6.46 -7.42
C LEU A 222 3.08 -7.66 -7.43
N LEU A 223 1.97 -7.59 -6.69
CA LEU A 223 0.92 -8.63 -6.76
C LEU A 223 0.11 -8.55 -8.05
N LYS A 224 -0.03 -7.34 -8.61
CA LYS A 224 -0.77 -7.08 -9.84
C LYS A 224 -0.17 -5.88 -10.54
N GLU A 225 -0.09 -5.90 -11.87
CA GLU A 225 0.41 -4.75 -12.63
C GLU A 225 -0.66 -3.66 -12.84
N GLU A 226 -1.92 -3.94 -12.55
CA GLU A 226 -3.04 -3.02 -12.80
C GLU A 226 -3.12 -1.92 -11.74
N ARG A 227 -3.17 -0.64 -12.15
CA ARG A 227 -3.40 0.47 -11.22
C ARG A 227 -4.79 0.39 -10.58
N PRO A 228 -4.98 0.95 -9.37
CA PRO A 228 -6.30 1.20 -8.81
C PRO A 228 -7.20 1.90 -9.80
N ILE A 229 -8.51 1.64 -9.75
CA ILE A 229 -9.48 2.38 -10.58
C ILE A 229 -9.69 3.75 -9.96
N ALA A 230 -8.69 4.60 -10.11
CA ALA A 230 -8.87 6.03 -10.25
C ALA A 230 -8.87 6.26 -11.76
N GLY A 231 -10.05 6.35 -12.37
CA GLY A 231 -10.21 6.64 -13.79
C GLY A 231 -9.68 8.02 -14.13
N VAL A 232 -8.37 8.13 -14.38
CA VAL A 232 -7.71 9.21 -15.11
C VAL A 232 -6.47 8.62 -15.75
N ASP A 233 -6.39 8.69 -17.08
CA ASP A 233 -5.12 8.62 -17.81
C ASP A 233 -4.20 9.70 -17.24
N THR A 234 -3.32 9.30 -16.34
CA THR A 234 -2.41 10.25 -15.71
C THR A 234 -1.21 10.45 -16.62
N ILE A 235 -1.06 11.68 -17.11
CA ILE A 235 0.15 12.24 -17.70
C ILE A 235 1.21 12.32 -16.59
N LEU A 236 1.78 11.19 -16.23
CA LEU A 236 3.12 11.09 -15.65
C LEU A 236 3.88 10.12 -16.53
N HIS A 237 4.27 10.63 -17.70
CA HIS A 237 5.19 9.97 -18.59
C HIS A 237 6.55 9.87 -17.89
N PHE A 238 6.95 8.64 -17.58
CA PHE A 238 8.35 8.26 -17.67
C PHE A 238 8.43 7.32 -18.87
N GLU A 239 9.20 7.71 -19.88
CA GLU A 239 9.43 6.93 -21.09
C GLU A 239 9.88 5.51 -20.73
N ASP A 240 9.10 4.53 -21.18
CA ASP A 240 9.36 3.09 -21.02
C ASP A 240 9.81 2.61 -22.42
N GLN A 241 11.12 2.70 -22.70
CA GLN A 241 11.70 1.84 -23.73
C GLN A 241 12.13 0.55 -23.05
N ASP A 242 11.32 -0.49 -23.22
CA ASP A 242 11.67 -1.87 -22.92
C ASP A 242 12.41 -2.41 -24.16
N PRO A 243 13.76 -2.48 -24.18
CA PRO A 243 14.52 -2.89 -25.38
C PRO A 243 14.27 -4.35 -25.78
N ASP A 244 13.59 -5.13 -24.94
CA ASP A 244 13.23 -6.53 -25.21
C ASP A 244 11.93 -6.69 -26.02
N LYS A 245 11.20 -5.60 -26.32
CA LYS A 245 10.02 -5.64 -27.20
C LYS A 245 10.33 -5.10 -28.59
N ASN A 246 11.09 -5.88 -29.36
CA ASN A 246 11.06 -5.79 -30.82
C ASN A 246 9.69 -6.26 -31.33
N LEU A 247 8.69 -5.37 -31.28
CA LEU A 247 7.46 -5.54 -32.04
C LEU A 247 7.78 -5.19 -33.49
N SER A 248 7.80 -6.23 -34.33
CA SER A 248 7.78 -6.10 -35.78
C SER A 248 6.69 -5.11 -36.20
N PRO A 249 6.98 -4.14 -37.09
CA PRO A 249 5.96 -3.21 -37.56
C PRO A 249 5.03 -3.99 -38.49
N THR A 250 3.88 -4.41 -37.97
CA THR A 250 2.79 -4.89 -38.83
C THR A 250 2.00 -3.65 -39.23
N PRO A 251 1.95 -3.28 -40.53
CA PRO A 251 1.26 -2.08 -40.96
C PRO A 251 -0.23 -2.39 -41.07
N SER A 252 -0.97 -2.30 -39.96
CA SER A 252 -2.43 -2.26 -40.02
C SER A 252 -2.90 -0.83 -39.78
N ASN A 253 -3.38 -0.22 -40.86
CA ASN A 253 -4.11 1.04 -40.88
C ASN A 253 -5.36 0.94 -40.01
N GLN A 254 -5.26 1.33 -38.74
CA GLN A 254 -6.38 1.81 -37.94
C GLN A 254 -5.82 2.79 -36.91
N ARG A 255 -6.55 3.88 -36.68
CA ARG A 255 -6.24 4.91 -35.69
C ARG A 255 -6.39 4.34 -34.28
N ASP A 256 -5.48 3.46 -33.88
CA ASP A 256 -5.28 3.10 -32.50
C ASP A 256 -4.31 4.11 -31.93
N GLN A 257 -4.85 5.13 -31.25
CA GLN A 257 -4.04 5.87 -30.28
C GLN A 257 -3.39 4.84 -29.35
N PRO A 258 -2.07 4.90 -29.12
CA PRO A 258 -1.41 3.97 -28.23
C PRO A 258 -2.02 4.14 -26.84
N THR A 259 -2.79 3.14 -26.41
CA THR A 259 -3.31 3.01 -25.06
C THR A 259 -2.11 2.73 -24.15
N TYR A 260 -1.38 3.78 -23.77
CA TYR A 260 -0.27 3.71 -22.82
C TYR A 260 -0.86 3.33 -21.46
N LYS A 261 -0.76 2.03 -21.17
CA LYS A 261 -1.49 1.32 -20.12
C LYS A 261 -1.19 1.85 -18.71
N ASN A 262 -2.26 2.09 -17.96
CA ASN A 262 -2.35 2.33 -16.51
C ASN A 262 -1.69 1.22 -15.66
N LYS A 263 -0.36 1.13 -15.68
CA LYS A 263 0.41 0.10 -14.95
C LYS A 263 1.02 0.61 -13.64
N GLN A 264 0.98 -0.23 -12.61
CA GLN A 264 1.71 0.00 -11.37
C GLN A 264 3.22 -0.17 -11.61
N LEU A 265 4.00 0.67 -10.96
CA LEU A 265 5.46 0.54 -10.93
C LEU A 265 5.85 -0.28 -9.70
N SER A 266 6.69 -1.30 -9.88
CA SER A 266 7.23 -2.05 -8.74
C SER A 266 8.27 -1.21 -8.01
N CYS A 267 8.45 -1.41 -6.71
CA CYS A 267 9.54 -0.79 -5.93
C CYS A 267 10.91 -0.93 -6.62
N ARG A 268 11.19 -2.10 -7.19
CA ARG A 268 12.41 -2.32 -7.98
C ARG A 268 12.53 -1.37 -9.17
N LYS A 269 11.46 -1.17 -9.95
CA LYS A 269 11.45 -0.22 -11.07
C LYS A 269 11.63 1.22 -10.60
N GLU A 270 11.04 1.59 -9.46
CA GLU A 270 11.24 2.92 -8.86
C GLU A 270 12.70 3.14 -8.47
N VAL A 271 13.33 2.15 -7.82
CA VAL A 271 14.76 2.22 -7.47
C VAL A 271 15.66 2.26 -8.71
N VAL A 272 15.42 1.40 -9.71
CA VAL A 272 16.20 1.42 -10.96
C VAL A 272 16.06 2.76 -11.69
N GLY A 273 14.83 3.26 -11.83
CA GLY A 273 14.56 4.53 -12.48
C GLY A 273 15.14 5.73 -11.73
N TRP A 274 15.26 5.65 -10.39
CA TRP A 274 15.99 6.64 -9.61
C TRP A 274 17.50 6.54 -9.86
N LEU A 275 18.09 5.35 -9.77
CA LEU A 275 19.53 5.13 -10.02
C LEU A 275 19.96 5.64 -11.40
N GLN A 276 19.13 5.41 -12.42
CA GLN A 276 19.41 5.86 -13.79
C GLN A 276 19.32 7.38 -13.99
N LYS A 277 18.65 8.11 -13.09
CA LYS A 277 18.51 9.57 -13.14
C LYS A 277 19.60 10.31 -12.37
N LEU A 278 20.44 9.59 -11.63
CA LEU A 278 21.53 10.19 -10.89
C LEU A 278 22.55 10.79 -11.85
N SER A 279 23.02 11.99 -11.53
CA SER A 279 24.20 12.56 -12.16
C SER A 279 25.45 11.73 -11.84
N VAL A 280 26.49 11.92 -12.64
CA VAL A 280 27.83 11.32 -12.42
C VAL A 280 28.37 11.66 -11.02
N THR A 281 28.14 12.88 -10.55
CA THR A 281 28.57 13.33 -9.22
C THR A 281 27.77 12.68 -8.10
N GLU A 282 26.44 12.59 -8.23
CA GLU A 282 25.58 11.95 -7.22
C GLU A 282 25.86 10.44 -7.13
N SER A 283 26.01 9.77 -8.27
CA SER A 283 26.28 8.33 -8.32
C SER A 283 27.64 7.94 -7.73
N ALA A 284 28.67 8.77 -7.90
CA ALA A 284 29.96 8.61 -7.23
C ALA A 284 29.85 8.87 -5.71
N ALA A 285 29.00 9.82 -5.31
CA ALA A 285 28.78 10.18 -3.92
C ALA A 285 27.99 9.13 -3.11
N LEU A 286 27.15 8.34 -3.78
CA LEU A 286 26.31 7.31 -3.16
C LEU A 286 27.05 6.36 -2.22
N PHE A 287 28.34 6.10 -2.43
CA PHE A 287 29.14 5.17 -1.64
C PHE A 287 30.22 5.86 -0.79
N HIS A 288 30.26 7.20 -0.78
CA HIS A 288 31.12 7.92 0.16
C HIS A 288 30.65 7.67 1.59
N GLN A 289 31.61 7.48 2.51
CA GLN A 289 31.33 7.20 3.93
C GLN A 289 30.52 8.29 4.64
N ALA A 290 30.41 9.47 4.04
CA ALA A 290 29.61 10.59 4.53
C ALA A 290 28.09 10.42 4.27
N GLU A 291 27.68 9.64 3.26
CA GLU A 291 26.28 9.41 2.93
C GLU A 291 25.94 7.92 3.16
N PRO A 292 25.06 7.57 4.11
CA PRO A 292 24.59 6.19 4.22
C PRO A 292 23.70 5.87 3.02
N LEU A 293 24.30 5.27 1.99
CA LEU A 293 23.65 4.70 0.80
C LEU A 293 22.34 3.98 1.11
N ALA A 294 22.27 3.33 2.26
CA ALA A 294 21.14 2.54 2.65
C ALA A 294 19.86 3.35 2.93
N VAL A 295 19.98 4.67 3.11
CA VAL A 295 18.87 5.57 3.42
C VAL A 295 18.24 6.13 2.15
N CYS A 296 19.03 6.59 1.16
CA CYS A 296 18.53 7.30 -0.02
C CYS A 296 17.50 6.51 -0.85
N PRO A 297 17.71 5.23 -1.21
CA PRO A 297 16.71 4.43 -1.92
C PRO A 297 15.41 4.29 -1.13
N LEU A 298 15.50 4.18 0.20
CA LEU A 298 14.34 4.01 1.08
C LEU A 298 13.53 5.30 1.20
N VAL A 299 14.19 6.45 1.32
CA VAL A 299 13.56 7.78 1.30
C VAL A 299 12.83 7.98 -0.03
N ARG A 300 13.48 7.66 -1.16
CA ARG A 300 12.90 7.86 -2.49
C ARG A 300 11.71 6.96 -2.78
N VAL A 301 11.80 5.67 -2.41
CA VAL A 301 10.66 4.74 -2.51
C VAL A 301 9.52 5.22 -1.61
N SER A 302 9.81 5.61 -0.37
CA SER A 302 8.79 6.13 0.55
C SER A 302 8.12 7.40 0.02
N ALA A 303 8.89 8.32 -0.56
CA ALA A 303 8.38 9.55 -1.17
C ALA A 303 7.48 9.25 -2.37
N ALA A 304 7.94 8.43 -3.31
CA ALA A 304 7.18 8.06 -4.50
C ALA A 304 5.84 7.39 -4.15
N GLN A 305 5.85 6.47 -3.17
CA GLN A 305 4.62 5.86 -2.67
C GLN A 305 3.68 6.86 -2.02
N SER A 306 4.23 7.78 -1.21
CA SER A 306 3.43 8.81 -0.53
C SER A 306 2.73 9.71 -1.53
N SER A 307 3.46 10.20 -2.53
CA SER A 307 2.89 11.05 -3.58
C SER A 307 1.78 10.32 -4.35
N LEU A 308 1.98 9.04 -4.69
CA LEU A 308 0.97 8.25 -5.40
C LEU A 308 -0.30 8.07 -4.57
N PHE A 309 -0.17 7.67 -3.30
CA PHE A 309 -1.32 7.50 -2.40
C PHE A 309 -2.09 8.81 -2.20
N LEU A 310 -1.39 9.92 -1.98
CA LEU A 310 -2.01 11.24 -1.79
C LEU A 310 -2.73 11.73 -3.05
N PHE A 311 -2.14 11.46 -4.22
CA PHE A 311 -2.76 11.77 -5.51
C PHE A 311 -4.07 10.99 -5.71
N GLU A 312 -4.07 9.69 -5.42
CA GLU A 312 -5.27 8.85 -5.47
C GLU A 312 -6.34 9.32 -4.48
N ALA A 313 -5.94 9.62 -3.24
CA ALA A 313 -6.83 10.16 -2.21
C ALA A 313 -7.52 11.45 -2.67
N ARG A 314 -6.73 12.39 -3.21
CA ARG A 314 -7.24 13.67 -3.72
C ARG A 314 -8.18 13.48 -4.91
N ASN A 315 -7.87 12.55 -5.81
CA ASN A 315 -8.74 12.27 -6.94
C ASN A 315 -10.09 11.70 -6.49
N ASN A 316 -10.11 10.77 -5.53
CA ASN A 316 -11.35 10.25 -4.97
C ASN A 316 -12.18 11.36 -4.32
N LEU A 317 -11.54 12.28 -3.59
CA LEU A 317 -12.21 13.44 -3.00
C LEU A 317 -12.78 14.38 -4.06
N ASN A 318 -11.99 14.72 -5.08
CA ASN A 318 -12.44 15.55 -6.20
C ASN A 318 -13.66 14.96 -6.91
N ARG A 319 -13.72 13.62 -7.06
CA ARG A 319 -14.88 12.95 -7.64
C ARG A 319 -16.13 13.12 -6.78
N ILE A 320 -16.00 13.00 -5.45
CA ILE A 320 -17.10 13.26 -4.51
C ILE A 320 -17.56 14.71 -4.61
N PHE A 321 -16.61 15.67 -4.58
CA PHE A 321 -16.92 17.09 -4.64
C PHE A 321 -17.63 17.50 -5.93
N ASN A 322 -17.12 17.02 -7.05
CA ASN A 322 -17.61 17.36 -8.37
C ASN A 322 -18.81 16.51 -8.80
N LYS A 323 -19.33 15.63 -7.92
CA LYS A 323 -20.44 14.72 -8.22
C LYS A 323 -20.21 13.90 -9.50
N GLN A 324 -18.97 13.45 -9.67
CA GLN A 324 -18.57 12.64 -10.82
C GLN A 324 -18.94 11.17 -10.57
N HIS A 325 -20.22 10.89 -10.81
CA HIS A 325 -20.82 9.59 -10.55
C HIS A 325 -20.74 8.67 -11.77
N ASP A 326 -20.43 7.40 -11.51
CA ASP A 326 -20.50 6.32 -12.49
C ASP A 326 -20.99 5.04 -11.79
N HIS A 327 -21.04 3.93 -12.52
CA HIS A 327 -21.43 2.63 -11.97
C HIS A 327 -20.53 2.14 -10.81
N LYS A 328 -19.32 2.69 -10.66
CA LYS A 328 -18.36 2.39 -9.58
C LYS A 328 -18.37 3.42 -8.46
N PHE A 329 -18.98 4.59 -8.70
CA PHE A 329 -19.04 5.72 -7.79
C PHE A 329 -20.47 6.28 -7.75
N PRO A 330 -21.44 5.55 -7.16
CA PRO A 330 -22.84 5.96 -7.18
C PRO A 330 -23.08 7.26 -6.42
N ASP A 331 -24.11 8.02 -6.82
CA ASP A 331 -24.63 9.19 -6.08
C ASP A 331 -25.46 8.72 -4.86
N ASP A 332 -24.83 7.95 -3.98
CA ASP A 332 -25.42 7.49 -2.73
C ASP A 332 -24.74 8.19 -1.53
N PRO A 333 -25.49 8.95 -0.73
CA PRO A 333 -24.96 9.58 0.47
C PRO A 333 -24.30 8.60 1.46
N LYS A 334 -24.81 7.37 1.57
CA LYS A 334 -24.20 6.34 2.44
C LYS A 334 -22.87 5.88 1.88
N PHE A 335 -22.78 5.65 0.58
CA PHE A 335 -21.54 5.35 -0.12
C PHE A 335 -20.49 6.47 0.07
N CYS A 336 -20.85 7.73 -0.21
CA CYS A 336 -19.93 8.87 -0.05
C CYS A 336 -19.43 9.03 1.40
N LEU A 337 -20.30 8.85 2.41
CA LEU A 337 -19.92 8.88 3.81
C LEU A 337 -18.97 7.74 4.18
N HIS A 338 -19.23 6.53 3.65
CA HIS A 338 -18.38 5.36 3.85
C HIS A 338 -16.98 5.55 3.25
N ILE A 339 -16.89 6.01 2.00
CA ILE A 339 -15.61 6.35 1.34
C ILE A 339 -14.83 7.37 2.17
N THR A 340 -15.49 8.45 2.59
CA THR A 340 -14.85 9.56 3.32
C THR A 340 -14.29 9.09 4.67
N ARG A 341 -15.06 8.32 5.45
CA ARG A 341 -14.59 7.75 6.73
C ARG A 341 -13.45 6.76 6.54
N ARG A 342 -13.50 5.94 5.49
CA ARG A 342 -12.43 4.98 5.16
C ARG A 342 -11.16 5.73 4.76
N LEU A 343 -11.25 6.74 3.90
CA LEU A 343 -10.11 7.55 3.49
C LEU A 343 -9.45 8.23 4.70
N HIS A 344 -10.25 8.75 5.64
CA HIS A 344 -9.74 9.29 6.90
C HIS A 344 -8.92 8.24 7.69
N LYS A 345 -9.42 7.00 7.81
CA LYS A 345 -8.71 5.90 8.47
C LYS A 345 -7.42 5.52 7.73
N HIS A 346 -7.46 5.50 6.39
CA HIS A 346 -6.28 5.20 5.57
C HIS A 346 -5.20 6.28 5.71
N LEU A 347 -5.59 7.56 5.70
CA LEU A 347 -4.67 8.68 5.94
C LEU A 347 -4.02 8.60 7.31
N TYR A 348 -4.80 8.24 8.35
CA TYR A 348 -4.27 8.05 9.70
C TYR A 348 -3.21 6.94 9.76
N ILE A 349 -3.52 5.76 9.19
CA ILE A 349 -2.58 4.63 9.13
C ILE A 349 -1.34 5.00 8.30
N TYR A 350 -1.55 5.64 7.15
CA TYR A 350 -0.49 6.10 6.27
C TYR A 350 0.49 7.04 6.98
N ARG A 351 -0.06 8.03 7.69
CA ARG A 351 0.71 9.00 8.48
C ARG A 351 1.56 8.31 9.55
N GLN A 352 1.00 7.36 10.29
CA GLN A 352 1.76 6.60 11.30
C GLN A 352 2.94 5.84 10.68
N HIS A 353 2.73 5.19 9.53
CA HIS A 353 3.81 4.49 8.84
C HIS A 353 4.88 5.45 8.29
N LEU A 354 4.46 6.58 7.74
CA LEU A 354 5.39 7.61 7.28
C LEU A 354 6.22 8.16 8.45
N GLU A 355 5.59 8.47 9.59
CA GLU A 355 6.28 8.93 10.81
C GLU A 355 7.26 7.86 11.32
N GLN A 356 6.89 6.58 11.32
CA GLN A 356 7.78 5.48 11.68
C GLN A 356 8.98 5.36 10.71
N ASN A 357 8.74 5.42 9.41
CA ASN A 357 9.80 5.36 8.41
C ASN A 357 10.76 6.55 8.58
N ILE A 358 10.22 7.76 8.78
CA ILE A 358 10.99 8.97 9.06
C ILE A 358 11.82 8.80 10.35
N GLN A 359 11.24 8.25 11.42
CA GLN A 359 11.96 8.02 12.69
C GLN A 359 13.10 7.03 12.52
N VAL A 360 12.88 5.92 11.82
CA VAL A 360 13.91 4.91 11.53
C VAL A 360 15.05 5.51 10.72
N ILE A 361 14.70 6.31 9.72
CA ILE A 361 15.66 6.99 8.86
C ILE A 361 16.43 8.08 9.64
N ALA A 362 15.75 8.89 10.45
CA ALA A 362 16.35 9.98 11.21
C ALA A 362 17.21 9.51 12.40
N ALA A 363 16.79 8.48 13.13
CA ALA A 363 17.56 7.99 14.27
C ALA A 363 18.95 7.47 13.88
N LYS A 364 19.13 7.14 12.60
CA LYS A 364 20.37 6.69 12.00
C LYS A 364 21.25 7.81 11.42
N SER A 365 20.67 8.95 11.05
CA SER A 365 21.45 10.12 10.61
C SER A 365 22.10 10.86 11.79
N VAL A 366 21.63 10.63 13.01
CA VAL A 366 22.10 11.32 14.23
C VAL A 366 23.40 10.72 14.81
N ASP A 367 23.82 9.52 14.39
CA ASP A 367 25.02 8.83 14.93
C ASP A 367 26.38 9.40 14.44
N GLY A 368 26.42 10.66 13.97
CA GLY A 368 27.59 11.52 14.16
C GLY A 368 28.56 11.70 12.98
N THR A 369 28.29 11.18 11.80
CA THR A 369 29.12 11.46 10.60
C THR A 369 28.25 11.82 9.41
N ASN A 370 27.97 13.12 9.28
CA ASN A 370 27.35 13.78 8.12
C ASN A 370 25.87 13.41 7.84
N GLU A 371 24.95 14.37 7.95
CA GLU A 371 24.51 15.13 6.77
C GLU A 371 23.34 16.11 7.05
N PRO A 372 23.52 17.41 6.79
CA PRO A 372 22.39 18.33 6.65
C PRO A 372 21.52 17.99 5.44
N ALA A 373 22.05 17.33 4.39
CA ALA A 373 21.30 16.99 3.17
C ALA A 373 20.24 15.90 3.40
N ILE A 374 20.60 14.73 3.98
CA ILE A 374 19.60 13.72 4.39
C ILE A 374 18.60 14.31 5.39
N THR A 375 19.07 15.09 6.37
CA THR A 375 18.17 15.74 7.34
C THR A 375 17.21 16.71 6.63
N GLN A 376 17.69 17.46 5.64
CA GLN A 376 16.89 18.38 4.84
C GLN A 376 15.91 17.65 3.91
N ASP A 377 16.31 16.52 3.31
CA ASP A 377 15.43 15.68 2.49
C ASP A 377 14.35 15.00 3.32
N ILE A 378 14.68 14.52 4.53
CA ILE A 378 13.70 13.99 5.49
C ILE A 378 12.75 15.09 5.97
N VAL A 379 13.28 16.28 6.30
CA VAL A 379 12.48 17.43 6.73
C VAL A 379 11.59 17.91 5.60
N PHE A 380 12.09 17.98 4.37
CA PHE A 380 11.33 18.34 3.18
C PHE A 380 10.24 17.32 2.92
N LEU A 381 10.57 16.02 2.90
CA LEU A 381 9.60 14.94 2.74
C LEU A 381 8.52 15.02 3.83
N ARG A 382 8.92 15.24 5.09
CA ARG A 382 7.98 15.41 6.20
C ARG A 382 7.07 16.61 5.99
N GLN A 383 7.62 17.77 5.66
CA GLN A 383 6.85 19.01 5.47
C GLN A 383 5.91 18.93 4.27
N GLU A 384 6.39 18.42 3.14
CA GLU A 384 5.59 18.27 1.93
C GLU A 384 4.46 17.27 2.17
N MET A 385 4.77 16.10 2.74
CA MET A 385 3.77 15.08 3.03
C MET A 385 2.79 15.52 4.12
N ASP A 386 3.25 16.19 5.19
CA ASP A 386 2.37 16.76 6.21
C ASP A 386 1.42 17.80 5.61
N SER A 387 1.92 18.64 4.70
CA SER A 387 1.08 19.66 4.04
C SER A 387 0.00 19.03 3.15
N LEU A 388 0.35 17.98 2.41
CA LEU A 388 -0.58 17.27 1.54
C LEU A 388 -1.57 16.44 2.37
N LEU A 389 -1.10 15.74 3.40
CA LEU A 389 -1.93 15.00 4.35
C LEU A 389 -2.93 15.93 5.02
N ARG A 390 -2.51 17.10 5.51
CA ARG A 390 -3.42 18.09 6.12
C ARG A 390 -4.50 18.56 5.17
N ARG A 391 -4.15 18.90 3.91
CA ARG A 391 -5.14 19.31 2.90
C ARG A 391 -6.17 18.21 2.65
N VAL A 392 -5.72 16.97 2.48
CA VAL A 392 -6.60 15.83 2.26
C VAL A 392 -7.46 15.56 3.52
N GLU A 393 -6.90 15.68 4.72
CA GLU A 393 -7.65 15.58 5.99
C GLU A 393 -8.72 16.67 6.13
N GLU A 394 -8.42 17.91 5.74
CA GLU A 394 -9.36 19.03 5.72
C GLU A 394 -10.49 18.79 4.73
N ASP A 395 -10.17 18.35 3.51
CA ASP A 395 -11.13 17.98 2.47
C ASP A 395 -12.06 16.84 2.96
N VAL A 396 -11.49 15.82 3.60
CA VAL A 396 -12.23 14.70 4.21
C VAL A 396 -13.14 15.18 5.34
N LYS A 397 -12.66 16.04 6.24
CA LYS A 397 -13.46 16.60 7.33
C LYS A 397 -14.61 17.45 6.80
N PHE A 398 -14.34 18.29 5.81
CA PHE A 398 -15.33 19.14 5.16
C PHE A 398 -16.41 18.30 4.46
N LEU A 399 -16.03 17.23 3.76
CA LEU A 399 -16.99 16.29 3.17
C LEU A 399 -17.81 15.57 4.22
N ALA A 400 -17.17 15.01 5.26
CA ALA A 400 -17.89 14.32 6.34
C ALA A 400 -18.90 15.26 7.02
N PHE A 401 -18.53 16.53 7.21
CA PHE A 401 -19.41 17.56 7.75
C PHE A 401 -20.58 17.89 6.80
N ASN A 402 -20.33 18.13 5.51
CA ASN A 402 -21.39 18.39 4.52
C ASN A 402 -22.36 17.21 4.40
N MET A 403 -21.85 15.98 4.42
CA MET A 403 -22.68 14.77 4.38
C MET A 403 -23.50 14.60 5.66
N SER A 404 -22.94 14.95 6.82
CA SER A 404 -23.66 14.97 8.10
C SER A 404 -24.81 15.99 8.09
N ILE A 405 -24.57 17.19 7.53
CA ILE A 405 -25.62 18.19 7.32
C ILE A 405 -26.72 17.61 6.44
N HIS A 406 -26.37 16.98 5.32
CA HIS A 406 -27.36 16.41 4.41
C HIS A 406 -28.16 15.27 5.06
N GLN A 407 -27.52 14.43 5.87
CA GLN A 407 -28.21 13.40 6.65
C GLN A 407 -29.14 14.01 7.69
N ALA A 408 -28.74 15.09 8.37
CA ALA A 408 -29.59 15.80 9.32
C ALA A 408 -30.80 16.45 8.61
N GLU A 409 -30.62 17.01 7.42
CA GLU A 409 -31.71 17.51 6.59
C GLU A 409 -32.71 16.41 6.20
N LEU A 410 -32.21 15.23 5.79
CA LEU A 410 -33.03 14.06 5.45
C LEU A 410 -33.79 13.53 6.66
N VAL A 411 -33.13 13.38 7.82
CA VAL A 411 -33.79 12.95 9.07
C VAL A 411 -34.85 13.98 9.48
N ASN A 412 -34.55 15.27 9.41
CA ASN A 412 -35.53 16.32 9.70
C ASN A 412 -36.74 16.25 8.75
N TYR A 413 -36.50 16.01 7.46
CA TYR A 413 -37.58 15.81 6.48
C TYR A 413 -38.43 14.56 6.81
N LEU A 414 -37.78 13.42 7.10
CA LEU A 414 -38.47 12.18 7.45
C LEU A 414 -39.28 12.34 8.74
N THR A 415 -38.72 13.00 9.76
CA THR A 415 -39.40 13.30 11.02
C THR A 415 -40.61 14.20 10.82
N LYS A 416 -40.53 15.19 9.93
CA LYS A 416 -41.69 16.03 9.56
C LYS A 416 -42.80 15.22 8.91
N ILE A 417 -42.46 14.30 8.00
CA ILE A 417 -43.44 13.38 7.41
C ILE A 417 -44.03 12.47 8.49
N ALA A 418 -43.20 11.84 9.32
CA ALA A 418 -43.66 10.94 10.36
C ALA A 418 -44.62 11.63 11.34
N ILE A 419 -44.31 12.86 11.75
CA ILE A 419 -45.18 13.66 12.63
C ILE A 419 -46.52 14.00 11.98
N LEU A 420 -46.57 14.13 10.65
CA LEU A 420 -47.82 14.30 9.91
C LEU A 420 -48.64 13.01 9.85
N PHE A 421 -47.97 11.88 9.60
CA PHE A 421 -48.64 10.59 9.33
C PHE A 421 -49.02 9.81 10.59
N ILE A 422 -48.31 9.97 11.71
CA ILE A 422 -48.63 9.28 12.97
C ILE A 422 -50.04 9.63 13.44
N PRO A 423 -50.45 10.91 13.57
CA PRO A 423 -51.81 11.25 13.97
C PRO A 423 -52.89 10.76 12.99
N VAL A 424 -52.61 10.84 11.68
CA VAL A 424 -53.53 10.36 10.63
C VAL A 424 -53.71 8.85 10.71
N SER A 425 -52.63 8.10 10.94
CA SER A 425 -52.67 6.64 11.11
C SER A 425 -53.41 6.25 12.38
N THR A 426 -53.23 7.00 13.48
CA THR A 426 -53.98 6.81 14.73
C THR A 426 -55.48 7.03 14.52
N ILE A 427 -55.89 8.06 13.77
CA ILE A 427 -57.30 8.26 13.40
C ILE A 427 -57.82 7.05 12.60
N ALA A 428 -57.09 6.62 11.57
CA ALA A 428 -57.48 5.47 10.74
C ALA A 428 -57.62 4.18 11.58
N ALA A 429 -56.72 3.95 12.53
CA ALA A 429 -56.79 2.81 13.45
C ALA A 429 -58.03 2.87 14.36
N VAL A 430 -58.38 4.06 14.89
CA VAL A 430 -59.61 4.26 15.68
C VAL A 430 -60.85 3.92 14.85
N PHE A 431 -60.86 4.23 13.56
CA PHE A 431 -61.97 3.89 12.66
C PHE A 431 -62.08 2.39 12.34
N ALA A 432 -60.99 1.64 12.43
CA ALA A 432 -61.00 0.21 12.18
C ALA A 432 -61.66 -0.60 13.33
N ILE A 433 -61.90 0.01 14.50
CA ILE A 433 -62.52 -0.67 15.65
C ILE A 433 -64.02 -0.92 15.39
N PRO A 434 -64.52 -2.17 15.43
CA PRO A 434 -65.94 -2.49 15.23
C PRO A 434 -66.82 -1.98 16.39
N GLY A 435 -67.84 -1.17 16.09
CA GLY A 435 -68.83 -0.69 17.08
C GLY A 435 -69.59 0.58 16.66
N PRO A 436 -70.93 0.59 16.52
CA PRO A 436 -71.67 1.66 15.82
C PRO A 436 -71.93 2.94 16.62
N GLY A 437 -71.87 2.93 17.96
CA GLY A 437 -72.30 4.06 18.79
C GLY A 437 -71.21 5.05 19.24
N LEU A 438 -69.99 4.55 19.53
CA LEU A 438 -68.90 5.40 20.06
C LEU A 438 -68.12 6.17 18.96
N ARG A 439 -68.32 5.81 17.69
CA ARG A 439 -67.50 6.30 16.56
C ARG A 439 -67.64 7.80 16.30
N PHE A 440 -68.85 8.35 16.37
CA PHE A 440 -69.08 9.76 16.01
C PHE A 440 -68.65 10.75 17.10
N ALA A 441 -68.80 10.38 18.38
CA ALA A 441 -68.32 11.19 19.50
C ALA A 441 -66.79 11.19 19.58
N ILE A 442 -66.16 10.01 19.40
CA ILE A 442 -64.70 9.91 19.29
C ILE A 442 -64.21 10.65 18.03
N PHE A 443 -64.94 10.58 16.91
CA PHE A 443 -64.58 11.26 15.67
C PHE A 443 -64.45 12.77 15.83
N GLY A 444 -65.47 13.44 16.40
CA GLY A 444 -65.42 14.88 16.58
C GLY A 444 -64.27 15.33 17.50
N ALA A 445 -64.11 14.63 18.63
CA ALA A 445 -63.07 14.94 19.61
C ALA A 445 -61.66 14.66 19.09
N VAL A 446 -61.42 13.49 18.50
CA VAL A 446 -60.09 13.08 18.03
C VAL A 446 -59.71 13.79 16.75
N THR A 447 -60.61 13.91 15.77
CA THR A 447 -60.31 14.58 14.50
C THR A 447 -60.11 16.07 14.70
N GLY A 448 -60.92 16.73 15.54
CA GLY A 448 -60.73 18.13 15.89
C GLY A 448 -59.38 18.38 16.58
N SER A 449 -59.02 17.54 17.55
CA SER A 449 -57.73 17.61 18.25
C SER A 449 -56.55 17.38 17.32
N VAL A 450 -56.64 16.39 16.41
CA VAL A 450 -55.57 16.08 15.46
C VAL A 450 -55.44 17.16 14.40
N ILE A 451 -56.53 17.70 13.85
CA ILE A 451 -56.47 18.82 12.90
C ILE A 451 -55.86 20.05 13.59
N ALA A 452 -56.25 20.34 14.84
CA ALA A 452 -55.64 21.43 15.61
C ALA A 452 -54.13 21.22 15.82
N ILE A 453 -53.70 19.99 16.16
CA ILE A 453 -52.28 19.63 16.29
C ILE A 453 -51.55 19.77 14.94
N LEU A 454 -52.14 19.32 13.84
CA LEU A 454 -51.56 19.44 12.49
C LEU A 454 -51.43 20.91 12.07
N CYS A 455 -52.47 21.72 12.27
CA CYS A 455 -52.45 23.16 12.01
C CYS A 455 -51.42 23.87 12.90
N PHE A 456 -51.32 23.51 14.17
CA PHE A 456 -50.32 24.03 15.10
C PHE A 456 -48.90 23.64 14.66
N CYS A 457 -48.66 22.37 14.32
CA CYS A 457 -47.39 21.90 13.79
C CYS A 457 -47.01 22.65 12.50
N MET A 458 -47.97 22.89 11.59
CA MET A 458 -47.73 23.67 10.36
C MET A 458 -47.43 25.16 10.63
N PHE A 459 -48.08 25.77 11.63
CA PHE A 459 -47.87 27.18 11.99
C PHE A 459 -46.55 27.41 12.75
N VAL A 460 -46.22 26.52 13.69
CA VAL A 460 -44.96 26.57 14.45
C VAL A 460 -43.77 26.22 13.55
N TRP A 461 -43.93 25.34 12.57
CA TRP A 461 -42.96 25.14 11.49
C TRP A 461 -43.11 26.17 10.36
N ASN A 462 -42.91 27.45 10.68
CA ASN A 462 -42.92 28.51 9.68
C ASN A 462 -41.86 28.25 8.55
N PRO A 463 -42.24 28.22 7.26
CA PRO A 463 -41.43 27.70 6.15
C PRO A 463 -40.41 28.71 5.59
N VAL A 464 -39.78 29.52 6.43
CA VAL A 464 -38.72 30.45 5.98
C VAL A 464 -37.55 29.70 5.34
N HIS A 465 -37.30 28.45 5.76
CA HIS A 465 -36.33 27.56 5.10
C HIS A 465 -36.84 26.93 3.78
N TRP A 466 -38.13 26.64 3.66
CA TRP A 466 -38.70 25.96 2.49
C TRP A 466 -38.72 26.87 1.26
N GLN A 467 -39.07 28.15 1.43
CA GLN A 467 -39.03 29.11 0.34
C GLN A 467 -37.61 29.37 -0.18
N LYS A 468 -36.58 29.32 0.70
CA LYS A 468 -35.18 29.45 0.28
C LYS A 468 -34.66 28.20 -0.44
N VAL A 469 -34.99 26.99 0.04
CA VAL A 469 -34.56 25.72 -0.58
C VAL A 469 -35.23 25.48 -1.94
N VAL A 470 -36.54 25.78 -2.06
CA VAL A 470 -37.27 25.65 -3.33
C VAL A 470 -36.77 26.68 -4.36
N LYS A 471 -36.52 27.94 -3.94
CA LYS A 471 -35.90 28.95 -4.82
C LYS A 471 -34.49 28.56 -5.27
N LEU A 472 -33.67 27.94 -4.41
CA LEU A 472 -32.32 27.48 -4.77
C LEU A 472 -32.32 26.28 -5.72
N LYS A 473 -33.27 25.34 -5.58
CA LYS A 473 -33.41 24.21 -6.52
C LYS A 473 -33.96 24.64 -7.89
N LEU A 474 -34.95 25.54 -7.93
CA LEU A 474 -35.49 26.08 -9.19
C LEU A 474 -34.46 26.92 -9.97
N LYS A 475 -33.48 27.53 -9.28
CA LYS A 475 -32.39 28.30 -9.90
C LYS A 475 -31.22 27.44 -10.43
N LYS A 476 -31.15 26.16 -10.05
CA LYS A 476 -30.19 25.16 -10.58
C LYS A 476 -30.76 24.29 -11.71
N MET A 477 -32.07 24.37 -11.95
CA MET A 477 -32.78 23.68 -13.05
C MET A 477 -33.03 24.59 -14.26
N LYS A 478 -32.71 25.88 -14.14
CA LYS A 478 -32.41 26.78 -15.26
C LYS A 478 -30.89 26.86 -15.38
#